data_AF-A0A151HFV3-F1
#
_entry.id   AF-A0A151HFV3-F1
#
_cell.length_a   1.000
_cell.length_b   1.000
_cell.length_c   1.000
_cell.angle_alpha   90.00
_cell.angle_beta   90.00
_cell.angle_gamma   90.00
#
_symmetry.space_group_name_H-M   'P 1'
#
loop_
_entity.id
_entity.type
_entity.pdbx_description
1 polymer ?
#
loop_
_entity_poly.entity_id
_entity_poly.type
_entity_poly.pdbx_seq_one_letter_code
_entity_poly.pdbx_strand_id
1 'polypeptide(L)'
;MAHLFGLATVASLGIATVIFDFTRTPYRNVPRPSEKRRLKIFDLSAETYDSRENFFEWLTRIKSQRKKLFSKARGRVLEIGAGTGRNLEVLKSAPGVTSLTCVDTSGPMCEVLASKI
;
A
#
# COMPACT_ATOMS: atom_id res chain seq x y z
N MET A 1 31.26 8.95 -24.29
CA MET A 1 30.86 9.58 -23.01
C MET A 1 29.53 9.04 -22.48
N ALA A 2 28.43 9.00 -23.24
CA ALA A 2 27.12 8.50 -22.76
C ALA A 2 27.12 7.04 -22.24
N HIS A 3 27.89 6.15 -22.86
CA HIS A 3 27.99 4.74 -22.42
C HIS A 3 28.74 4.55 -21.09
N LEU A 4 29.68 5.44 -20.76
CA LEU A 4 30.45 5.36 -19.51
C LEU A 4 29.62 5.84 -18.31
N PHE A 5 28.79 6.88 -18.52
CA PHE A 5 27.81 7.34 -17.52
C PHE A 5 26.71 6.31 -17.25
N GLY A 6 26.27 5.57 -18.29
CA GLY A 6 25.30 4.48 -18.15
C GLY A 6 25.84 3.27 -17.38
N LEU A 7 27.10 2.89 -17.62
CA LEU A 7 27.78 1.82 -16.88
C LEU A 7 27.99 2.18 -15.40
N ALA A 8 28.41 3.42 -15.12
CA ALA A 8 28.61 3.90 -13.75
C ALA A 8 27.31 3.93 -12.95
N THR A 9 26.18 4.30 -13.56
CA THR A 9 24.85 4.32 -12.91
C THR A 9 24.30 2.91 -12.64
N VAL A 10 24.48 1.96 -13.57
CA VAL A 10 24.07 0.56 -13.35
C VAL A 10 24.92 -0.10 -12.26
N ALA A 11 26.24 0.14 -12.25
CA ALA A 11 27.12 -0.37 -11.22
C ALA A 11 26.79 0.19 -9.83
N SER A 12 26.47 1.49 -9.73
CA SER A 12 26.09 2.10 -8.45
C SER A 12 24.71 1.64 -7.94
N LEU A 13 23.74 1.38 -8.84
CA LEU A 13 22.47 0.72 -8.47
C LEU A 13 22.68 -0.72 -8.00
N GLY A 14 23.56 -1.47 -8.67
CA GLY A 14 23.91 -2.83 -8.26
C GLY A 14 24.59 -2.87 -6.89
N ILE A 15 25.56 -1.99 -6.65
CA ILE A 15 26.24 -1.85 -5.36
C ILE A 15 25.25 -1.42 -4.27
N ALA A 16 24.37 -0.46 -4.54
CA ALA A 16 23.34 -0.04 -3.58
C ALA A 16 22.38 -1.19 -3.24
N THR A 17 22.01 -2.03 -4.20
CA THR A 17 21.15 -3.20 -3.98
C THR A 17 21.86 -4.26 -3.14
N VAL A 18 23.13 -4.56 -3.44
CA VAL A 18 23.94 -5.49 -2.65
C VAL A 18 24.16 -4.97 -1.23
N ILE A 19 24.52 -3.69 -1.06
CA ILE A 19 24.63 -3.06 0.25
C ILE A 19 23.30 -3.13 0.98
N PHE A 20 22.18 -2.83 0.33
CA PHE A 20 20.86 -2.89 0.94
C PHE A 20 20.49 -4.31 1.37
N ASP A 21 20.79 -5.34 0.59
CA ASP A 21 20.53 -6.73 0.97
C ASP A 21 21.48 -7.25 2.06
N PHE A 22 22.73 -6.77 2.11
CA PHE A 22 23.70 -7.11 3.17
C PHE A 22 23.51 -6.29 4.47
N THR A 23 23.01 -5.05 4.38
CA THR A 23 22.73 -4.17 5.53
C THR A 23 21.31 -4.28 6.03
N ARG A 24 20.40 -4.87 5.25
CA ARG A 24 19.14 -5.39 5.77
C ARG A 24 19.48 -6.38 6.86
N THR A 25 19.25 -5.96 8.10
CA THR A 25 19.05 -6.91 9.18
C THR A 25 17.94 -7.83 8.69
N PRO A 26 18.20 -9.13 8.44
CA PRO A 26 17.10 -10.02 8.12
C PRO A 26 16.10 -9.85 9.26
N TYR A 27 14.82 -9.67 8.96
CA TYR A 27 13.74 -9.77 9.96
C TYR A 27 13.64 -11.23 10.49
N ARG A 28 14.77 -11.88 10.71
CA ARG A 28 14.93 -13.14 11.41
C ARG A 28 15.01 -12.77 12.89
N ASN A 29 14.10 -13.34 13.68
CA ASN A 29 14.03 -13.23 15.14
C ASN A 29 13.51 -11.91 15.71
N VAL A 30 12.89 -11.03 14.91
CA VAL A 30 12.09 -9.93 15.49
C VAL A 30 10.73 -10.50 15.92
N PRO A 31 10.35 -10.41 17.21
CA PRO A 31 9.04 -10.88 17.64
C PRO A 31 7.94 -10.11 16.93
N ARG A 32 6.90 -10.82 16.48
CA ARG A 32 5.74 -10.18 15.85
C ARG A 32 5.14 -9.19 16.86
N PRO A 33 4.83 -7.95 16.44
CA PRO A 33 4.11 -7.03 17.32
C PRO A 33 2.76 -7.65 17.71
N SER A 34 2.32 -7.41 18.95
CA SER A 34 0.98 -7.81 19.37
C SER A 34 -0.09 -7.10 18.53
N GLU A 35 -1.28 -7.70 18.41
CA GLU A 35 -2.40 -7.11 17.68
C GLU A 35 -2.74 -5.71 18.18
N LYS A 36 -2.75 -5.52 19.51
CA LYS A 36 -2.94 -4.20 20.14
C LYS A 36 -1.88 -3.18 19.68
N ARG A 37 -0.62 -3.60 19.54
CA ARG A 37 0.46 -2.73 19.07
C ARG A 37 0.31 -2.42 17.58
N ARG A 38 -0.04 -3.41 16.75
CA ARG A 38 -0.31 -3.17 15.32
C ARG A 38 -1.46 -2.20 15.13
N LEU A 39 -2.57 -2.40 15.83
CA LEU A 39 -3.75 -1.54 15.75
C LEU A 39 -3.41 -0.09 16.13
N LYS A 40 -2.69 0.11 17.24
CA LYS A 40 -2.26 1.45 17.67
C LYS A 40 -1.42 2.17 16.61
N ILE A 41 -0.62 1.45 15.82
CA ILE A 41 0.17 2.05 14.72
C ILE A 41 -0.78 2.55 13.61
N PHE A 42 -1.80 1.78 13.26
CA PHE A 42 -2.81 2.21 12.28
C PHE A 42 -3.62 3.40 12.81
N ASP A 43 -4.10 3.34 14.05
CA ASP A 43 -4.83 4.46 14.67
C ASP A 43 -4.04 5.77 14.62
N LEU A 44 -2.77 5.73 15.04
CA LEU A 44 -1.89 6.91 15.08
C LEU A 44 -1.46 7.42 13.70
N SER A 45 -1.57 6.59 12.66
CA SER A 45 -1.13 6.97 11.32
C SER A 45 -2.27 7.34 10.37
N ALA A 46 -3.54 7.13 10.74
CA ALA A 46 -4.70 7.27 9.86
C ALA A 46 -4.70 8.55 9.01
N GLU A 47 -4.54 9.72 9.63
CA GLU A 47 -4.56 11.02 8.93
C GLU A 47 -3.42 11.20 7.92
N THR A 48 -2.25 10.60 8.20
CA THR A 48 -1.04 10.73 7.37
C THR A 48 -0.73 9.49 6.53
N TYR A 49 -1.55 8.44 6.67
CA TYR A 49 -1.31 7.15 6.04
C TYR A 49 -1.25 7.31 4.53
N ASP A 50 -2.17 8.09 3.97
CA ASP A 50 -2.27 8.23 2.54
C ASP A 50 -1.10 8.94 1.88
N SER A 51 -0.60 10.01 2.53
CA SER A 51 0.53 10.78 2.02
C SER A 51 1.82 9.98 2.09
N ARG A 52 2.00 9.17 3.13
CA ARG A 52 3.14 8.25 3.26
C ARG A 52 3.15 7.16 2.18
N GLU A 53 1.99 6.55 1.92
CA GLU A 53 1.89 5.46 0.94
C GLU A 53 1.95 5.94 -0.51
N ASN A 54 1.59 7.19 -0.80
CA ASN A 54 1.56 7.72 -2.18
C ASN A 54 2.90 7.54 -2.93
N PHE A 55 4.03 7.80 -2.27
CA PHE A 55 5.35 7.66 -2.89
C PHE A 55 5.64 6.20 -3.27
N PHE A 56 5.42 5.26 -2.34
CA PHE A 56 5.66 3.84 -2.58
C PHE A 56 4.70 3.25 -3.61
N GLU A 57 3.44 3.68 -3.59
CA GLU A 57 2.46 3.21 -4.57
C GLU A 57 2.78 3.71 -5.99
N TRP A 58 3.32 4.92 -6.11
CA TRP A 58 3.81 5.45 -7.38
C TRP A 58 5.02 4.66 -7.88
N LEU A 59 6.02 4.45 -7.00
CA LEU A 59 7.24 3.71 -7.33
C LEU A 59 6.94 2.26 -7.75
N THR A 60 6.02 1.59 -7.05
CA THR A 60 5.66 0.18 -7.31
C THR A 60 4.60 0.03 -8.39
N ARG A 61 3.98 1.12 -8.84
CA ARG A 61 2.86 1.15 -9.79
C ARG A 61 1.66 0.31 -9.35
N ILE A 62 1.52 0.05 -8.05
CA ILE A 62 0.47 -0.83 -7.51
C ILE A 62 -0.94 -0.31 -7.81
N LYS A 63 -1.13 1.01 -7.90
CA LYS A 63 -2.43 1.62 -8.29
C LYS A 63 -2.93 1.10 -9.65
N SER A 64 -2.03 0.98 -10.63
CA SER A 64 -2.38 0.46 -11.96
C SER A 64 -2.79 -1.01 -11.91
N GLN A 65 -2.06 -1.81 -11.12
CA GLN A 65 -2.36 -3.22 -10.93
C GLN A 65 -3.71 -3.42 -10.22
N ARG A 66 -3.99 -2.63 -9.17
CA ARG A 66 -5.31 -2.61 -8.51
C ARG A 66 -6.42 -2.25 -9.48
N LYS A 67 -6.25 -1.22 -10.32
CA LYS A 67 -7.24 -0.87 -11.37
C LYS A 67 -7.52 -2.03 -12.32
N LYS A 68 -6.48 -2.71 -12.80
CA LYS A 68 -6.62 -3.87 -13.69
C LYS A 68 -7.31 -5.06 -13.01
N LEU A 69 -7.00 -5.31 -11.74
CA LEU A 69 -7.58 -6.43 -10.99
C LEU A 69 -9.02 -6.14 -10.56
N PHE A 70 -9.26 -5.01 -9.91
CA PHE A 70 -10.55 -4.66 -9.31
C PHE A 70 -11.60 -4.26 -10.34
N SER A 71 -11.21 -3.83 -11.55
CA SER A 71 -12.17 -3.65 -12.65
C SER A 71 -12.92 -4.94 -13.04
N LYS A 72 -12.44 -6.10 -12.60
CA LYS A 72 -13.10 -7.40 -12.78
C LYS A 72 -14.07 -7.76 -11.63
N ALA A 73 -14.10 -6.99 -10.54
CA ALA A 73 -15.01 -7.24 -9.42
C ALA A 73 -16.47 -7.10 -9.86
N ARG A 74 -17.36 -7.97 -9.35
CA ARG A 74 -18.78 -8.03 -9.71
C ARG A 74 -19.63 -8.34 -8.47
N GLY A 75 -20.88 -7.91 -8.47
CA GLY A 75 -21.86 -8.17 -7.43
C GLY A 75 -21.62 -7.37 -6.14
N ARG A 76 -21.95 -7.98 -5.01
CA ARG A 76 -21.76 -7.40 -3.68
C ARG A 76 -20.34 -7.69 -3.21
N VAL A 77 -19.53 -6.65 -3.03
CA VAL A 77 -18.11 -6.76 -2.67
C VAL A 77 -17.91 -6.41 -1.20
N LEU A 78 -17.12 -7.23 -0.50
CA LEU A 78 -16.62 -6.97 0.85
C LEU A 78 -15.13 -6.70 0.78
N GLU A 79 -14.71 -5.48 1.14
CA GLU A 79 -13.31 -5.10 1.29
C GLU A 79 -12.91 -5.23 2.77
N ILE A 80 -12.00 -6.17 3.07
CA ILE A 80 -11.51 -6.44 4.42
C ILE A 80 -10.19 -5.70 4.64
N GLY A 81 -10.07 -5.01 5.77
CA GLY A 81 -8.89 -4.19 6.06
C GLY A 81 -8.84 -2.97 5.14
N ALA A 82 -9.99 -2.31 4.97
CA ALA A 82 -10.15 -1.22 4.01
C ALA A 82 -9.27 0.00 4.34
N GLY A 83 -8.76 0.10 5.57
CA GLY A 83 -7.93 1.19 6.06
C GLY A 83 -8.61 2.54 5.83
N THR A 84 -7.85 3.50 5.30
CA THR A 84 -8.36 4.82 4.89
C THR A 84 -9.20 4.79 3.60
N GLY A 85 -9.47 3.63 3.00
CA GLY A 85 -10.29 3.50 1.79
C GLY A 85 -9.55 3.78 0.47
N ARG A 86 -8.24 3.52 0.37
CA ARG A 86 -7.45 3.78 -0.86
C ARG A 86 -7.94 3.02 -2.10
N ASN A 87 -8.67 1.93 -1.90
CA ASN A 87 -9.24 1.11 -2.98
C ASN A 87 -10.66 1.55 -3.39
N LEU A 88 -11.25 2.49 -2.65
CA LEU A 88 -12.66 2.87 -2.78
C LEU A 88 -13.02 3.36 -4.18
N GLU A 89 -12.22 4.28 -4.74
CA GLU A 89 -12.44 4.86 -6.07
C GLU A 89 -12.49 3.77 -7.15
N VAL A 90 -11.52 2.84 -7.11
CA VAL A 90 -11.39 1.79 -8.11
C VAL A 90 -12.51 0.75 -7.98
N LEU A 91 -12.89 0.37 -6.75
CA LEU A 91 -13.96 -0.59 -6.51
C LEU A 91 -15.34 0.01 -6.81
N LYS A 92 -15.59 1.28 -6.46
CA LYS A 92 -16.82 2.00 -6.81
C LYS A 92 -16.98 2.18 -8.32
N SER A 93 -15.89 2.38 -9.05
CA SER A 93 -15.91 2.57 -10.52
C SER A 93 -15.95 1.26 -11.32
N ALA A 94 -15.86 0.09 -10.66
CA ALA A 94 -15.95 -1.20 -11.34
C ALA A 94 -17.42 -1.47 -11.76
N PRO A 95 -17.72 -1.56 -13.07
CA PRO A 95 -19.10 -1.43 -13.58
C PRO A 95 -20.05 -2.55 -13.16
N GLY A 96 -19.56 -3.69 -12.70
CA GLY A 96 -20.43 -4.75 -12.22
C GLY A 96 -20.50 -4.90 -10.71
N VAL A 97 -19.88 -4.00 -9.94
CA VAL A 97 -20.08 -3.95 -8.48
C VAL A 97 -21.43 -3.30 -8.20
N THR A 98 -22.29 -3.98 -7.45
CA THR A 98 -23.66 -3.53 -7.13
C THR A 98 -23.77 -2.95 -5.72
N SER A 99 -22.91 -3.39 -4.81
CA SER A 99 -22.75 -2.80 -3.49
C SER A 99 -21.34 -3.05 -2.98
N LEU A 100 -20.76 -2.09 -2.28
CA LEU A 100 -19.45 -2.22 -1.64
C LEU A 100 -19.61 -2.05 -0.13
N THR A 101 -19.17 -3.04 0.64
CA THR A 101 -19.06 -2.99 2.10
C THR A 101 -17.58 -2.98 2.46
N CYS A 102 -17.15 -2.00 3.25
CA CYS A 102 -15.78 -1.88 3.73
C CYS A 102 -15.74 -2.15 5.22
N VAL A 103 -14.77 -2.94 5.67
CA VAL A 103 -14.54 -3.19 7.10
C VAL A 103 -13.08 -2.97 7.46
N ASP A 104 -12.84 -2.31 8.59
CA ASP A 104 -11.52 -2.21 9.22
C ASP A 104 -11.68 -2.22 10.74
N THR A 105 -10.65 -2.68 11.46
CA THR A 105 -10.64 -2.73 12.93
C THR A 105 -10.25 -1.38 13.53
N SER A 106 -9.52 -0.53 12.79
CA SER A 106 -9.09 0.79 13.25
C SER A 106 -10.21 1.80 13.06
N GLY A 107 -10.75 2.31 14.17
CA GLY A 107 -11.76 3.38 14.18
C GLY A 107 -11.30 4.64 13.42
N PRO A 108 -10.11 5.21 13.72
CA PRO A 108 -9.58 6.37 13.01
C PRO A 108 -9.40 6.13 11.50
N MET A 109 -9.00 4.92 11.09
CA MET A 109 -8.92 4.58 9.66
C MET A 109 -10.32 4.60 9.00
N CYS A 110 -11.31 4.04 9.68
CA CYS A 110 -12.71 4.08 9.25
C CYS A 110 -13.27 5.51 9.18
N GLU A 111 -12.88 6.42 10.09
CA GLU A 111 -13.27 7.83 10.04
C GLU A 111 -12.71 8.53 8.79
N VAL A 112 -11.42 8.32 8.49
CA VAL A 112 -10.79 8.83 7.26
C VAL A 112 -11.45 8.23 6.03
N LEU A 113 -11.75 6.93 6.03
CA LEU A 113 -12.50 6.29 4.94
C LEU A 113 -13.88 6.93 4.77
N ALA A 114 -14.63 7.12 5.85
CA ALA A 114 -15.97 7.68 5.83
C ALA A 114 -16.00 9.11 5.26
N SER A 115 -14.97 9.92 5.52
CA SER A 115 -14.85 11.27 4.93
C SER A 115 -14.69 11.29 3.40
N LYS A 116 -14.43 10.14 2.76
CA LYS A 116 -14.25 9.99 1.30
C LYS A 116 -15.44 9.34 0.61
N ILE A 117 -16.49 8.99 1.36
CA ILE A 117 -17.70 8.37 0.81
C ILE A 117 -18.63 9.45 0.28
#